data_AF-A0A944EAL3-F1
#
_entry.id   AF-A0A944EAL3-F1
#
_cell.length_a   1.000
_cell.length_b   1.000
_cell.length_c   1.000
_cell.angle_alpha   90.00
_cell.angle_beta   90.00
_cell.angle_gamma   90.00
#
_symmetry.space_group_name_H-M   'P 1'
#
loop_
_entity.id
_entity.type
_entity.pdbx_description
1 polymer ?
#
loop_
_entity_poly.entity_id
_entity_poly.type
_entity_poly.pdbx_seq_one_letter_code
_entity_poly.pdbx_strand_id
1 'polypeptide(L)' 'MDKLVKQLPVGIDRLRQDRILEEALANGADPLHLAHVFSLGAKTSLRYTCAVATSAAEQDSRPR' A
#
# COMPACT_ATOMS: atom_id res chain seq x y z
N MET A 1 -9.06 -9.95 -17.77
CA MET A 1 -9.11 -8.79 -16.85
C MET A 1 -8.46 -7.54 -17.46
N ASP A 2 -7.59 -7.68 -18.45
CA ASP A 2 -6.78 -6.61 -19.07
C ASP A 2 -7.59 -5.53 -19.82
N LYS A 3 -8.81 -5.82 -20.28
CA LYS A 3 -9.62 -4.84 -21.03
C LYS A 3 -10.12 -3.67 -20.18
N LEU A 4 -10.33 -3.86 -18.87
CA LEU A 4 -10.85 -2.80 -17.97
C LEU A 4 -9.78 -1.75 -17.59
N VAL A 5 -8.50 -2.12 -17.72
CA VAL A 5 -7.35 -1.34 -17.23
C VAL A 5 -6.48 -0.81 -18.37
N LYS A 6 -6.67 -1.30 -19.60
CA LYS A 6 -6.03 -0.75 -20.83
C LYS A 6 -6.32 0.72 -21.11
N GLN A 7 -7.37 1.29 -20.52
CA GLN A 7 -7.74 2.70 -20.66
C GLN A 7 -7.30 3.57 -19.49
N LEU A 8 -6.74 2.99 -18.42
CA LEU A 8 -6.19 3.80 -17.34
C LEU A 8 -4.80 4.31 -17.73
N PRO A 9 -4.45 5.57 -17.43
CA PRO A 9 -3.12 6.12 -17.66
C PRO A 9 -2.05 5.52 -16.72
N VAL A 10 -2.42 4.51 -15.93
CA VAL A 10 -1.63 3.90 -14.89
C VAL A 10 -1.69 2.37 -15.00
N GLY A 11 -0.55 1.72 -14.83
CA GLY A 11 -0.45 0.26 -14.87
C GLY A 11 -1.15 -0.41 -13.69
N ILE A 12 -1.65 -1.63 -13.91
CA ILE A 12 -2.32 -2.45 -12.89
C ILE A 12 -1.44 -2.63 -11.65
N ASP A 13 -0.14 -2.81 -11.85
CA ASP A 13 0.81 -2.96 -10.76
C ASP A 13 0.79 -1.76 -9.83
N ARG A 14 0.71 -0.54 -10.37
CA ARG A 14 0.69 0.68 -9.56
C ARG A 14 -0.63 0.82 -8.81
N LEU A 15 -1.77 0.50 -9.43
CA LEU A 15 -3.06 0.44 -8.72
C LEU A 15 -3.04 -0.59 -7.59
N ARG A 16 -2.42 -1.74 -7.81
CA ARG A 16 -2.24 -2.76 -6.77
C ARG A 16 -1.40 -2.21 -5.62
N GLN A 17 -0.29 -1.54 -5.92
CA GLN A 17 0.58 -0.91 -4.91
C GLN A 17 -0.16 0.15 -4.10
N ASP A 18 -0.92 1.01 -4.77
CA ASP A 18 -1.73 2.04 -4.13
C ASP A 18 -2.76 1.41 -3.19
N ARG A 19 -3.43 0.34 -3.65
CA ARG A 19 -4.39 -0.38 -2.81
C ARG A 19 -3.77 -1.04 -1.58
N ILE A 20 -2.55 -1.56 -1.71
CA ILE A 20 -1.80 -2.14 -0.56
C ILE A 20 -1.46 -1.04 0.45
N LEU A 21 -1.04 0.14 -0.01
CA LEU A 21 -0.73 1.27 0.85
C LEU A 21 -1.98 1.81 1.58
N GLU A 22 -3.11 1.90 0.88
CA GLU A 22 -4.40 2.29 1.48
C GLU A 22 -4.85 1.30 2.57
N GLU A 23 -4.78 0.00 2.28
CA GLU A 23 -5.14 -1.05 3.25
C GLU A 23 -4.21 -1.02 4.47
N ALA A 24 -2.92 -0.78 4.25
CA ALA A 24 -1.95 -0.63 5.31
C ALA A 24 -2.28 0.59 6.19
N LEU A 25 -2.65 1.74 5.60
CA LEU A 25 -3.08 2.92 6.34
C LEU A 25 -4.36 2.65 7.16
N ALA A 26 -5.34 1.95 6.58
CA ALA A 26 -6.61 1.67 7.22
C ALA A 26 -6.50 0.71 8.42
N ASN A 27 -5.56 -0.24 8.38
CA ASN A 27 -5.40 -1.28 9.40
C ASN A 27 -4.20 -1.04 10.35
N GLY A 28 -3.66 0.19 10.39
CA GLY A 28 -2.60 0.54 11.34
C GLY A 28 -1.22 -0.06 11.00
N ALA A 29 -0.95 -0.28 9.71
CA ALA A 29 0.30 -0.78 9.18
C ALA A 29 0.70 -2.17 9.74
N ASP A 30 -0.24 -3.11 9.81
CA ASP A 30 0.02 -4.50 10.20
C ASP A 30 0.57 -5.34 9.03
N PRO A 31 1.83 -5.83 9.11
CA PRO A 31 2.45 -6.60 8.03
C PRO A 31 1.88 -8.01 7.89
N LEU A 32 1.31 -8.60 8.95
CA LEU A 32 0.68 -9.92 8.88
C LEU A 32 -0.64 -9.85 8.13
N HIS A 33 -1.43 -8.79 8.38
CA HIS A 33 -2.65 -8.51 7.62
C HIS A 33 -2.37 -8.37 6.12
N LEU A 34 -1.36 -7.56 5.74
CA LEU A 34 -1.01 -7.39 4.33
C LEU A 34 -0.51 -8.68 3.67
N ALA A 35 0.27 -9.48 4.41
CA ALA A 35 0.72 -10.78 3.92
C ALA A 35 -0.48 -11.69 3.59
N HIS A 36 -1.50 -11.68 4.46
CA HIS A 36 -2.71 -12.47 4.30
C HIS A 36 -3.60 -11.98 3.15
N VAL A 37 -3.98 -10.69 3.15
CA VAL A 37 -4.94 -10.12 2.18
C VAL A 37 -4.39 -10.09 0.75
N PHE A 38 -3.10 -9.80 0.60
CA PHE A 38 -2.48 -9.63 -0.72
C PHE A 38 -1.58 -10.79 -1.14
N SER A 39 -1.50 -11.86 -0.33
CA SER A 39 -0.59 -13.00 -0.56
C SER A 39 0.87 -12.56 -0.76
N LEU A 40 1.32 -11.60 0.05
CA LEU A 40 2.66 -11.04 -0.01
C LEU A 40 3.61 -11.84 0.89
N GLY A 41 4.88 -11.92 0.48
CA GLY A 41 5.93 -12.42 1.36
C GLY A 41 6.21 -11.45 2.52
N ALA A 42 6.63 -11.98 3.67
CA ALA A 42 6.84 -11.20 4.90
C ALA A 42 7.73 -9.96 4.70
N LYS A 43 8.82 -10.08 3.93
CA LYS A 43 9.70 -8.94 3.62
C LYS A 43 8.99 -7.84 2.83
N THR A 44 8.11 -8.21 1.89
CA THR A 44 7.35 -7.25 1.10
C THR A 44 6.31 -6.55 1.96
N SER A 45 5.59 -7.30 2.80
CA SER A 45 4.62 -6.73 3.73
C SER A 45 5.26 -5.71 4.68
N LEU A 46 6.42 -6.04 5.27
CA LEU A 46 7.17 -5.11 6.13
C LEU A 46 7.58 -3.82 5.40
N ARG A 47 7.94 -3.90 4.11
CA ARG A 47 8.29 -2.69 3.34
C ARG A 47 7.11 -1.74 3.19
N TYR A 48 5.91 -2.28 2.93
CA TYR A 48 4.70 -1.46 2.80
C TYR A 48 4.31 -0.81 4.12
N THR A 49 4.38 -1.56 5.22
CA THR A 49 4.04 -1.00 6.54
C THR A 49 5.03 0.07 6.98
N CYS A 50 6.33 -0.14 6.76
CA CYS A 50 7.35 0.89 7.02
C CYS A 50 7.11 2.14 6.17
N ALA A 51 6.79 2.00 4.88
CA ALA A 51 6.53 3.15 4.01
C ALA A 51 5.35 3.99 4.50
N VAL A 52 4.29 3.34 4.98
CA VAL A 52 3.13 4.00 5.58
C VAL A 52 3.50 4.71 6.89
N ALA A 53 4.25 4.05 7.77
CA ALA A 53 4.68 4.65 9.03
C ALA A 53 5.56 5.90 8.81
N THR A 54 6.48 5.86 7.85
CA THR A 54 7.29 7.03 7.48
C THR A 54 6.42 8.17 6.94
N SER A 55 5.48 7.88 6.04
CA SER A 55 4.63 8.91 5.46
C SER A 55 3.67 9.52 6.49
N ALA A 56 3.15 8.71 7.42
CA ALA A 56 2.34 9.21 8.54
C ALA A 56 3.13 10.18 9.43
N ALA A 57 4.38 9.85 9.76
CA ALA A 57 5.27 10.72 10.53
C ALA A 57 5.57 12.04 9.80
N GLU A 58 5.73 12.01 8.48
CA GLU A 58 5.92 13.21 7.65
C GLU A 58 4.66 14.09 7.58
N GLN A 59 3.46 13.50 7.63
CA GLN A 59 2.20 14.26 7.63
C GLN A 59 1.90 14.90 8.98
N ASP A 60 2.25 14.24 10.08
CA ASP A 60 2.11 14.79 11.45
C ASP A 60 3.06 15.98 11.69
N SER A 61 4.20 16.01 11.00
CA SER A 61 5.22 17.07 11.15
C SER A 61 5.06 18.25 10.19
N ARG A 62 4.06 18.24 9.29
CA ARG A 62 3.72 19.42 8.47
C ARG A 62 2.82 20.38 9.26
N PRO A 63 3.17 21.68 9.36
CA PRO A 63 2.30 22.65 10.02
C PRO A 63 0.97 22.75 9.25
N ARG A 64 -0.13 22.66 9.98
CA ARG A 64 -1.51 22.67 9.47
C ARG A 64 -1.97 24.06 9.06
#